data_AF-A0A1Y5U5Z9-F1
#
_entry.id   AF-A0A1Y5U5Z9-F1
#
_cell.length_a   1.000
_cell.length_b   1.000
_cell.length_c   1.000
_cell.angle_alpha   90.00
_cell.angle_beta   90.00
_cell.angle_gamma   90.00
#
_symmetry.space_group_name_H-M   'P 1'
#
loop_
_entity.id
_entity.type
_entity.pdbx_description
1 polymer ?
#
loop_
_entity_poly.entity_id
_entity_poly.type
_entity_poly.pdbx_seq_one_letter_code
_entity_poly.pdbx_strand_id
1 'polypeptide(L)'
;MKLKLDIDPDIVAMMAAEVAAGERAVTATMHEAGTGLKSAWRTQITGAGLGTRLANSIRSQNFPRSGQSLDAAALVWSKAPLILGPTTPGR
;
A
#
# COMPACT_ATOMS: atom_id res chain seq x y z
N MET A 1 -51.77 -19.39 5.87
CA MET A 1 -50.44 -19.99 6.15
C MET A 1 -49.50 -18.89 6.58
N LYS A 2 -48.81 -19.03 7.72
CA LYS A 2 -47.73 -18.11 8.14
C LYS A 2 -46.42 -18.89 8.06
N LEU A 3 -45.58 -18.56 7.08
CA LEU A 3 -44.22 -19.09 6.99
C LEU A 3 -43.36 -18.25 7.95
N LYS A 4 -42.98 -18.84 9.09
CA LYS A 4 -41.93 -18.26 9.94
C LYS A 4 -40.59 -18.72 9.39
N LEU A 5 -39.86 -17.80 8.78
CA LEU A 5 -38.43 -17.95 8.51
C LEU A 5 -37.69 -17.49 9.76
N ASP A 6 -37.33 -18.43 10.63
CA ASP A 6 -36.33 -18.18 11.67
C ASP A 6 -34.96 -18.22 10.98
N ILE A 7 -34.45 -17.04 10.63
CA ILE A 7 -33.06 -16.86 10.22
C ILE A 7 -32.31 -16.59 11.51
N ASP A 8 -31.60 -17.60 12.02
CA ASP A 8 -30.64 -17.42 13.11
C ASP A 8 -29.25 -17.21 12.49
N PRO A 9 -28.75 -15.97 12.37
CA PRO A 9 -27.47 -15.71 11.77
C PRO A 9 -26.34 -16.19 12.69
N ASP A 10 -25.41 -16.97 12.13
CA ASP A 10 -24.13 -17.23 12.77
C ASP A 10 -23.29 -15.93 12.78
N ILE A 11 -23.41 -15.18 13.87
CA ILE A 11 -22.72 -13.92 14.08
C ILE A 11 -21.20 -14.10 13.99
N VAL A 12 -20.65 -15.24 14.41
CA VAL A 12 -19.21 -15.51 14.33
C VAL A 12 -18.78 -15.60 12.86
N ALA A 13 -19.54 -16.31 12.04
CA ALA A 13 -19.28 -16.39 10.60
C ALA A 13 -19.37 -15.02 9.90
N MET A 14 -20.36 -14.19 10.29
CA MET A 14 -20.50 -12.84 9.75
C MET A 14 -19.34 -11.93 10.15
N MET A 15 -18.91 -11.97 11.41
CA MET A 15 -17.77 -11.18 11.88
C MET A 15 -16.47 -11.61 11.18
N ALA A 16 -16.25 -12.92 10.99
CA ALA A 16 -15.09 -13.43 10.25
C ALA A 16 -15.09 -12.96 8.78
N ALA A 17 -16.26 -12.93 8.13
CA ALA A 17 -16.41 -12.43 6.77
C ALA A 17 -16.10 -10.92 6.69
N GLU A 18 -16.56 -10.14 7.67
CA GLU A 18 -16.29 -8.69 7.75
C GLU A 18 -14.80 -8.41 7.94
N VAL A 19 -14.12 -9.13 8.84
CA VAL A 19 -12.66 -8.99 9.03
C VAL A 19 -11.92 -9.31 7.73
N ALA A 20 -12.27 -10.39 7.05
CA ALA A 20 -11.65 -10.74 5.77
C ALA A 20 -11.93 -9.69 4.67
N ALA A 21 -13.09 -9.03 4.70
CA ALA A 21 -13.38 -7.90 3.82
C ALA A 21 -12.51 -6.69 4.15
N GLY A 22 -12.35 -6.37 5.44
CA GLY A 22 -11.45 -5.33 5.93
C GLY A 22 -9.99 -5.57 5.52
N GLU A 23 -9.45 -6.78 5.72
CA GLU A 23 -8.09 -7.14 5.32
C GLU A 23 -7.86 -6.93 3.82
N ARG A 24 -8.82 -7.34 2.97
CA ARG A 24 -8.76 -7.11 1.52
C ARG A 24 -8.75 -5.62 1.21
N ALA A 25 -9.62 -4.84 1.83
CA ALA A 25 -9.72 -3.40 1.60
C ALA A 25 -8.44 -2.66 2.02
N VAL A 26 -7.91 -2.96 3.21
CA VAL A 26 -6.66 -2.35 3.69
C VAL A 26 -5.48 -2.74 2.82
N THR A 27 -5.36 -4.01 2.45
CA THR A 27 -4.28 -4.46 1.56
C THR A 27 -4.34 -3.77 0.19
N ALA A 28 -5.53 -3.67 -0.41
CA ALA A 28 -5.72 -2.99 -1.69
C ALA A 28 -5.37 -1.50 -1.62
N THR A 29 -5.84 -0.81 -0.58
CA THR A 29 -5.56 0.63 -0.39
C THR A 29 -4.07 0.90 -0.17
N MET A 30 -3.37 0.05 0.59
CA MET A 30 -1.92 0.19 0.78
C MET A 30 -1.13 -0.04 -0.51
N HIS A 31 -1.57 -0.99 -1.34
CA HIS A 31 -0.96 -1.23 -2.65
C HIS A 31 -1.12 -0.02 -3.59
N GLU A 32 -2.31 0.57 -3.60
CA GLU A 32 -2.60 1.79 -4.37
C GLU A 32 -1.77 2.96 -3.85
N ALA A 33 -1.77 3.20 -2.54
CA ALA A 33 -1.01 4.27 -1.91
C ALA A 33 0.50 4.17 -2.21
N GLY A 34 1.09 2.96 -2.12
CA GLY A 34 2.49 2.72 -2.45
C GLY A 34 2.83 2.97 -3.92
N THR A 35 1.93 2.57 -4.82
CA THR A 35 2.09 2.79 -6.27
C THR A 35 1.96 4.27 -6.62
N GLY A 36 0.96 4.95 -6.04
CA GLY A 36 0.75 6.38 -6.17
C GLY A 36 1.95 7.18 -5.67
N LEU A 37 2.45 6.88 -4.46
CA LEU A 37 3.63 7.54 -3.89
C LEU A 37 4.88 7.37 -4.75
N LYS A 38 5.14 6.16 -5.25
CA LYS A 38 6.25 5.91 -6.19
C LYS A 38 6.12 6.72 -7.48
N SER A 39 4.92 6.80 -8.04
CA SER A 39 4.65 7.55 -9.28
C SER A 39 4.82 9.06 -9.07
N ALA A 40 4.25 9.59 -7.99
CA ALA A 40 4.36 11.00 -7.62
C ALA A 40 5.82 11.39 -7.38
N TRP A 41 6.59 10.60 -6.63
CA TRP A 41 8.00 10.88 -6.39
C TRP A 41 8.83 10.84 -7.68
N ARG A 42 8.56 9.88 -8.58
CA ARG A 42 9.20 9.86 -9.90
C ARG A 42 8.91 11.11 -10.71
N THR A 43 7.65 11.55 -10.69
CA THR A 43 7.20 12.75 -11.38
C THR A 43 7.90 13.99 -10.82
N GLN A 44 8.07 14.09 -9.50
CA GLN A 44 8.84 15.16 -8.86
C GLN A 44 10.30 15.17 -9.32
N ILE A 45 10.95 14.01 -9.37
CA ILE A 45 12.36 13.90 -9.81
C ILE A 45 12.50 14.34 -11.28
N THR A 46 11.62 13.88 -12.17
CA THR A 46 11.67 14.29 -13.57
C THR A 46 11.26 15.74 -13.76
N GLY A 47 10.28 16.23 -13.01
CA GLY A 47 9.82 17.62 -13.04
C GLY A 47 10.88 18.61 -12.54
N ALA A 48 11.76 18.17 -11.64
CA ALA A 48 12.94 18.91 -11.20
C ALA A 48 14.12 18.85 -12.19
N GLY A 49 13.98 18.19 -13.34
CA GLY A 49 15.03 18.09 -14.37
C GLY A 49 16.16 17.10 -14.06
N LEU A 50 16.05 16.28 -13.01
CA LEU A 50 17.10 15.32 -12.60
C LEU A 50 17.17 14.06 -13.48
N GLY A 51 16.28 13.96 -14.47
CA GLY A 51 16.26 12.91 -15.49
C GLY A 51 15.57 11.61 -15.07
N THR A 52 15.21 10.84 -16.08
CA THR A 52 14.44 9.58 -15.94
C THR A 52 15.24 8.48 -15.26
N ARG A 53 16.57 8.47 -15.41
CA ARG A 53 17.44 7.49 -14.77
C ARG A 53 17.35 7.55 -13.24
N LEU A 54 17.35 8.75 -12.66
CA LEU A 54 17.22 8.93 -11.23
C LEU A 54 15.81 8.61 -10.74
N ALA A 55 14.77 9.03 -11.47
CA ALA A 55 13.39 8.65 -11.15
C ALA A 55 13.23 7.12 -11.13
N ASN A 56 13.85 6.43 -12.07
CA ASN A 56 13.88 4.97 -12.13
C ASN A 56 14.71 4.31 -11.01
N SER A 57 15.33 5.05 -10.09
CA SER A 57 15.90 4.50 -8.86
C SER A 57 14.85 4.28 -7.77
N ILE A 58 13.70 4.95 -7.84
CA ILE A 58 12.59 4.77 -6.88
C ILE A 58 11.96 3.38 -7.07
N ARG A 59 11.83 2.66 -5.98
CA ARG A 59 11.31 1.29 -5.86
C ARG A 59 10.16 1.29 -4.85
N SER A 60 9.28 0.30 -4.99
CA SER A 60 8.20 0.04 -4.05
C SER A 60 8.11 -1.45 -3.80
N GLN A 61 7.62 -1.82 -2.63
CA GLN A 61 7.31 -3.19 -2.25
C GLN A 61 6.12 -3.16 -1.29
N ASN A 62 5.17 -4.07 -1.51
CA ASN A 62 4.01 -4.19 -0.67
C ASN A 62 4.15 -5.40 0.26
N PHE A 63 3.54 -5.27 1.43
CA PHE A 63 3.48 -6.27 2.48
C PHE A 63 2.03 -6.44 2.93
N PRO A 64 1.56 -7.68 3.21
CA PRO A 64 2.27 -8.93 2.94
C PRO A 64 2.51 -9.15 1.43
N ARG A 65 3.52 -9.97 1.07
CA ARG A 65 3.80 -10.26 -0.35
C ARG A 65 2.70 -11.10 -1.00
N SER A 66 1.97 -11.86 -0.21
CA SER A 66 0.86 -12.72 -0.60
C SER A 66 -0.11 -12.85 0.56
N GLY A 67 -1.40 -12.97 0.26
CA GLY A 67 -2.45 -12.93 1.27
C GLY A 67 -2.80 -11.49 1.67
N GLN A 68 -3.80 -11.34 2.53
CA GLN A 68 -4.35 -10.05 2.93
C GLN A 68 -4.17 -9.86 4.43
N SER A 69 -4.03 -8.61 4.87
CA SER A 69 -3.86 -8.27 6.28
C SER A 69 -4.40 -6.88 6.58
N LEU A 70 -4.87 -6.67 7.80
CA LEU A 70 -5.13 -5.33 8.34
C LEU A 70 -3.84 -4.54 8.58
N ASP A 71 -2.72 -5.24 8.77
CA ASP A 71 -1.39 -4.65 8.92
C ASP A 71 -0.66 -4.51 7.58
N ALA A 72 -1.41 -4.45 6.47
CA ALA A 72 -0.79 -4.25 5.17
C ALA A 72 -0.03 -2.92 5.12
N ALA A 73 1.07 -2.90 4.36
CA ALA A 73 1.94 -1.76 4.25
C ALA A 73 2.59 -1.69 2.87
N ALA A 74 2.94 -0.48 2.43
CA ALA A 74 3.77 -0.28 1.25
C ALA A 74 5.03 0.50 1.60
N LEU A 75 6.18 -0.10 1.30
CA LEU A 75 7.49 0.52 1.45
C LEU A 75 7.91 1.12 0.11
N VAL A 76 8.26 2.40 0.10
CA VAL A 76 8.80 3.11 -1.06
C VAL A 76 10.18 3.65 -0.71
N TRP A 77 11.19 3.41 -1.57
CA TRP A 77 12.57 3.80 -1.30
C TRP A 77 13.35 4.11 -2.59
N SER A 78 14.52 4.74 -2.45
CA SER A 78 15.45 4.97 -3.56
C SER A 78 16.62 3.99 -3.54
N LYS A 79 17.02 3.49 -4.72
CA LYS A 79 18.32 2.81 -4.92
C LYS A 79 19.51 3.77 -5.04
N ALA A 80 19.26 5.08 -5.05
CA ALA A 80 20.26 6.15 -5.12
C ALA A 80 20.12 7.09 -3.91
N PRO A 81 20.30 6.61 -2.67
CA PRO A 81 20.04 7.40 -1.47
C PRO A 81 21.00 8.59 -1.32
N LEU A 82 22.25 8.49 -1.80
CA LEU A 82 23.22 9.58 -1.71
C LEU A 82 22.90 10.77 -2.63
N ILE A 83 22.07 10.54 -3.66
CA ILE A 83 21.68 11.58 -4.62
C ILE A 83 20.38 12.27 -4.19
N LEU A 84 19.47 11.53 -3.55
CA LEU A 84 18.16 12.02 -3.13
C LEU A 84 18.03 12.31 -1.64
N GLY A 85 19.01 11.87 -0.83
CA GLY A 85 19.03 12.10 0.60
C GLY A 85 19.29 13.56 0.93
N PRO A 86 18.94 14.01 2.14
CA PRO A 86 19.36 15.32 2.61
C PRO A 86 20.88 15.42 2.48
N THR A 87 21.36 16.47 1.79
CA THR A 87 22.77 16.82 1.82
C THR A 87 23.10 17.24 3.26
N THR A 88 23.56 16.31 4.08
CA THR A 88 24.18 16.66 5.35
C THR A 88 25.47 17.39 5.01
N PRO A 89 25.67 18.67 5.39
CA PRO A 89 26.99 19.27 5.30
C PRO A 89 27.90 18.44 6.21
N GLY A 90 29.04 18.01 5.68
CA GLY A 90 30.04 17.30 6.46
C GLY A 90 30.38 18.07 7.74
N ARG A 91 30.46 17.35 8.85
CA ARG A 91 31.19 17.80 10.03
C ARG A 91 32.67 17.93 9.71
#